data_AF-A0A2T6FYF8-F1
#
_entry.id   AF-A0A2T6FYF8-F1
#
_cell.length_a   1.000
_cell.length_b   1.000
_cell.length_c   1.000
_cell.angle_alpha   90.00
_cell.angle_beta   90.00
_cell.angle_gamma   90.00
#
_symmetry.space_group_name_H-M   'P 1'
#
loop_
_entity.id
_entity.type
_entity.pdbx_description
1 polymer ?
#
loop_
_entity_poly.entity_id
_entity_poly.type
_entity_poly.pdbx_seq_one_letter_code
_entity_poly.pdbx_strand_id
1 'polypeptide(L)' 'MSRRAAGVILIAISAFLTGVKYLTASIYSTSSPNSVYGADSFKQWLNYVGGNLTTYSIIALIAGIIYLILAEIYDFDNR' A
#
# COMPACT_ATOMS: atom_id res chain seq x y z
N MET A 1 6.37 -14.37 16.94
CA MET A 1 5.32 -14.36 15.89
C MET A 1 5.64 -15.43 14.85
N SER A 2 4.65 -16.18 14.37
CA SER A 2 4.87 -17.09 13.24
C SER A 2 5.13 -16.29 11.97
N ARG A 3 5.98 -16.80 11.07
CA ARG A 3 6.33 -16.13 9.80
C ARG A 3 5.09 -15.88 8.94
N ARG A 4 4.07 -16.75 9.06
CA ARG A 4 2.72 -16.58 8.49
C ARG A 4 2.06 -15.29 8.99
N ALA A 5 2.03 -15.05 10.31
CA ALA A 5 1.43 -13.84 10.86
C ALA A 5 2.16 -12.56 10.40
N ALA A 6 3.49 -12.58 10.32
CA ALA A 6 4.28 -11.45 9.82
C ALA A 6 3.97 -11.14 8.34
N GLY A 7 3.86 -12.17 7.49
CA GLY A 7 3.48 -12.00 6.08
C GLY A 7 2.08 -11.41 5.88
N VAL A 8 1.09 -11.90 6.63
CA VAL A 8 -0.29 -11.36 6.60
C VAL A 8 -0.33 -9.89 7.03
N ILE A 9 0.37 -9.55 8.11
CA ILE A 9 0.43 -8.17 8.62
C ILE A 9 1.08 -7.24 7.57
N LEU A 10 2.16 -7.67 6.91
CA LEU A 10 2.81 -6.88 5.86
C LEU A 10 1.89 -6.62 4.65
N ILE A 11 1.08 -7.62 4.25
CA ILE A 11 0.07 -7.44 3.20
C ILE A 11 -1.03 -6.48 3.66
N ALA A 12 -1.51 -6.59 4.89
CA ALA A 12 -2.51 -5.68 5.45
C ALA A 12 -1.99 -4.23 5.52
N ILE A 13 -0.72 -4.03 5.89
CA ILE A 13 -0.05 -2.73 5.88
C ILE A 13 0.05 -2.18 4.45
N SER A 14 0.36 -3.02 3.46
CA SER A 14 0.40 -2.60 2.05
C SER A 14 -0.96 -2.11 1.53
N ALA A 15 -2.04 -2.85 1.84
CA ALA A 15 -3.41 -2.47 1.50
C ALA A 15 -3.82 -1.17 2.21
N PHE A 16 -3.45 -1.03 3.49
CA PHE A 16 -3.70 0.18 4.27
C PHE A 16 -2.98 1.40 3.68
N LEU A 17 -1.69 1.29 3.35
CA LEU A 17 -0.91 2.36 2.70
C LEU A 17 -1.53 2.78 1.36
N THR A 18 -2.05 1.82 0.59
CA THR A 18 -2.79 2.11 -0.64
C THR A 18 -4.06 2.91 -0.34
N GLY A 19 -4.85 2.50 0.66
CA GLY A 19 -6.05 3.24 1.08
C GLY A 19 -5.74 4.67 1.52
N VAL A 20 -4.69 4.86 2.34
CA VAL A 20 -4.25 6.17 2.81
C VAL A 20 -3.80 7.08 1.65
N LYS A 21 -3.19 6.52 0.59
CA LYS A 21 -2.85 7.27 -0.64
C LYS A 21 -4.09 7.90 -1.26
N TYR A 22 -5.15 7.12 -1.46
CA TYR A 22 -6.39 7.62 -2.05
C TYR A 22 -7.10 8.60 -1.11
N LEU A 23 -7.14 8.30 0.19
CA LEU A 23 -7.76 9.19 1.18
C LEU A 23 -7.06 10.56 1.23
N THR A 24 -5.73 10.56 1.26
CA THR A 24 -4.92 11.79 1.27
C THR A 24 -5.12 12.59 -0.02
N ALA A 25 -5.11 11.92 -1.18
CA ALA A 25 -5.38 12.58 -2.46
C ALA A 25 -6.78 13.22 -2.51
N SER A 26 -7.80 12.57 -1.94
CA SER A 26 -9.15 13.13 -1.83
C SER A 26 -9.19 14.36 -0.92
N ILE A 27 -8.53 14.33 0.24
CA ILE A 27 -8.48 15.47 1.18
C ILE A 27 -7.80 16.67 0.50
N TYR A 28 -6.65 16.48 -0.13
CA TYR A 28 -5.95 17.54 -0.87
C TYR A 28 -6.78 18.11 -2.03
N SER A 29 -7.55 17.26 -2.71
CA SER A 29 -8.44 17.71 -3.76
C SER A 29 -9.56 18.64 -3.25
N THR A 30 -9.97 18.52 -1.99
CA THR A 30 -11.03 19.36 -1.39
C THR A 30 -10.51 20.63 -0.71
N SER A 31 -9.21 20.70 -0.38
CA SER A 31 -8.62 21.84 0.32
C SER A 31 -8.12 22.95 -0.60
N SER A 32 -8.14 22.75 -1.93
CA SER A 32 -7.67 23.73 -2.91
C SER A 32 -8.83 24.63 -3.39
N PRO A 33 -8.82 25.95 -3.07
CA PRO A 33 -9.96 26.86 -3.30
C PRO A 33 -10.37 27.04 -4.77
N ASN A 34 -9.46 26.76 -5.72
CA ASN A 34 -9.66 26.96 -7.16
C ASN A 34 -9.57 25.64 -7.95
N SER A 35 -9.70 24.50 -7.28
CA SER A 35 -9.54 23.20 -7.94
C SER A 35 -10.75 22.85 -8.80
N VAL A 36 -10.52 22.68 -10.10
CA VAL A 36 -11.52 22.11 -11.02
C VAL A 36 -11.75 20.67 -10.60
N TYR A 37 -12.93 20.35 -10.08
CA TYR A 37 -13.32 18.98 -9.75
C TYR A 37 -13.43 18.16 -11.03
N GLY A 38 -12.52 17.21 -11.23
CA GLY A 38 -12.45 16.40 -12.45
C GLY A 38 -11.44 15.26 -12.31
N ALA A 39 -11.62 14.22 -13.13
CA ALA A 39 -10.77 13.03 -13.11
C ALA A 39 -9.28 13.36 -13.33
N ASP A 40 -8.98 14.36 -14.16
CA ASP A 40 -7.60 14.73 -14.48
C ASP A 40 -6.92 15.54 -13.36
N SER A 41 -7.68 16.39 -12.65
CA SER A 41 -7.21 17.08 -11.45
C SER A 41 -6.93 16.09 -10.32
N PHE A 42 -7.80 15.09 -10.14
CA PHE A 42 -7.60 14.05 -9.14
C PHE A 42 -6.36 13.19 -9.44
N LYS A 43 -6.10 12.85 -10.72
CA LYS A 43 -4.86 12.17 -11.12
C LYS A 43 -3.62 12.99 -10.79
N GLN A 44 -3.65 14.32 -10.93
CA GLN A 44 -2.54 15.19 -10.53
C GLN A 44 -2.27 15.10 -9.02
N TRP A 45 -3.30 15.22 -8.19
CA TRP A 45 -3.16 15.05 -6.74
C TRP A 45 -2.71 13.65 -6.34
N LEU A 46 -3.20 12.63 -7.05
CA LEU A 46 -2.79 11.24 -6.84
C LEU A 46 -1.33 11.02 -7.20
N ASN A 47 -0.81 11.71 -8.22
CA ASN A 47 0.60 11.65 -8.60
C ASN A 47 1.47 12.40 -7.59
N TYR A 48 1.01 13.60 -7.16
CA TYR A 48 1.68 14.41 -6.15
C TYR A 48 1.83 13.69 -4.80
N VAL A 49 0.76 13.06 -4.31
CA VAL A 49 0.76 12.30 -3.06
C VAL A 49 1.35 10.90 -3.25
N GLY A 50 1.16 10.31 -4.44
CA GLY A 50 1.35 8.88 -4.65
C GLY A 50 2.76 8.41 -4.94
N GLY A 51 3.70 9.26 -5.35
CA GLY A 51 5.04 8.81 -5.75
C GLY A 51 5.76 7.96 -4.69
N ASN A 52 5.86 8.48 -3.47
CA ASN A 52 6.56 7.80 -2.37
C ASN A 52 5.69 6.70 -1.72
N LEU A 53 4.40 6.97 -1.52
CA LEU A 53 3.48 6.00 -0.89
C LEU A 53 3.29 4.74 -1.73
N THR A 54 3.26 4.87 -3.07
CA THR A 54 3.14 3.72 -3.96
C THR A 54 4.39 2.85 -3.88
N THR A 55 5.58 3.48 -3.83
CA THR A 55 6.85 2.76 -3.68
C THR A 55 6.90 1.96 -2.38
N TYR A 56 6.54 2.55 -1.24
CA TYR A 56 6.51 1.84 0.04
C TYR A 56 5.45 0.73 0.09
N SER A 57 4.28 0.95 -0.50
CA SER A 57 3.23 -0.07 -0.58
C SER A 57 3.65 -1.29 -1.40
N ILE A 58 4.35 -1.08 -2.53
CA ILE A 58 4.90 -2.16 -3.36
C ILE A 58 5.98 -2.94 -2.60
N ILE A 59 6.90 -2.25 -1.92
CA ILE A 59 7.94 -2.90 -1.12
C ILE A 59 7.32 -3.76 -0.01
N ALA A 60 6.32 -3.22 0.71
CA ALA A 60 5.61 -3.95 1.76
C ALA A 60 4.85 -5.17 1.21
N LEU A 61 4.26 -5.06 0.02
CA LEU A 61 3.59 -6.18 -0.66
C LEU A 61 4.58 -7.30 -1.00
N ILE A 62 5.70 -6.94 -1.64
CA ILE A 62 6.76 -7.90 -2.02
C ILE A 62 7.32 -8.58 -0.77
N ALA A 63 7.63 -7.81 0.28
CA ALA A 63 8.14 -8.35 1.53
C ALA A 63 7.12 -9.30 2.20
N GLY A 64 5.83 -8.95 2.18
CA GLY A 64 4.76 -9.80 2.72
C GLY A 64 4.61 -11.13 1.98
N ILE A 65 4.67 -11.10 0.64
CA ILE A 65 4.63 -12.31 -0.20
C ILE A 65 5.83 -13.21 0.09
N ILE A 66 7.05 -12.64 0.13
CA ILE A 66 8.27 -13.40 0.44
C ILE A 66 8.16 -14.08 1.82
N TYR A 67 7.65 -13.36 2.82
CA TYR A 67 7.45 -13.93 4.16
C TYR A 67 6.46 -15.09 4.19
N LEU A 68 5.38 -15.03 3.41
CA LEU A 68 4.42 -16.14 3.28
C LEU A 68 5.04 -17.35 2.58
N ILE A 69 5.78 -17.13 1.48
CA ILE A 69 6.46 -18.22 0.76
C ILE A 69 7.48 -18.90 1.66
N LEU A 70 8.31 -18.13 2.37
CA LEU A 70 9.28 -18.68 3.32
C LEU A 70 8.63 -19.42 4.49
N ALA A 71 7.47 -18.95 4.94
CA ALA A 71 6.70 -19.63 5.97
C ALA A 71 6.18 -20.98 5.49
N GLU A 72 5.67 -21.03 4.25
CA GLU A 72 5.16 -22.25 3.63
C GLU A 72 6.29 -23.26 3.40
N ILE A 73 7.44 -22.82 2.86
CA ILE A 73 8.62 -23.69 2.66
C ILE A 73 9.10 -24.29 3.99
N TYR A 74 9.17 -23.49 5.06
CA TYR A 74 9.57 -23.99 6.38
C TYR A 74 8.56 -24.96 6.97
N ASP A 75 7.26 -24.74 6.76
CA ASP A 75 6.21 -25.66 7.22
C ASP A 75 6.24 -26.98 6.45
N PHE A 76 6.61 -26.93 5.17
CA PHE A 76 6.84 -28.12 4.32
C PHE A 76 8.11 -28.89 4.69
N ASP A 77 9.21 -28.20 4.97
CA ASP A 77 10.50 -28.82 5.33
C ASP A 77 10.45 -29.48 6.72
N ASN A 78 9.61 -28.95 7.62
CA ASN A 78 9.48 -29.43 8.99
C ASN A 78 8.41 -30.55 9.14
N ARG A 79 8.01 -31.19 8.02
CA ARG A 79 6.94 -32.19 7.92
C ARG A 79 7.47 -33.54 7.44
#